data_AF-A0A6J5JEF7-F1
#
_entry.id   AF-A0A6J5JEF7-F1
#
_cell.length_a   1.000
_cell.length_b   1.000
_cell.length_c   1.000
_cell.angle_alpha   90.00
_cell.angle_beta   90.00
_cell.angle_gamma   90.00
#
_symmetry.space_group_name_H-M   'P 1'
#
loop_
_entity.id
_entity.type
_entity.pdbx_description
1 polymer ?
#
loop_
_entity_poly.entity_id
_entity_poly.type
_entity_poly.pdbx_seq_one_letter_code
_entity_poly.pdbx_strand_id
1 'polypeptide(L)'
;MAAGKIIIVNRSPNTLSVAINIWSSNGGDPGTFAVLPGATGDSATWSRTDERGYVMYLKQGGSEAPFYVVPGSTITFVSMDSVVDNGQRIHPITAPLPSLTEERPEVNPVEK
;
A
#
# COMPACT_ATOMS: atom_id res chain seq x y z
N MET A 1 2.68 -16.53 -16.95
CA MET A 1 2.94 -15.35 -16.08
C MET A 1 1.67 -15.10 -15.29
N ALA A 2 1.69 -15.29 -13.97
CA ALA A 2 0.51 -15.04 -13.14
C ALA A 2 0.24 -13.53 -13.09
N ALA A 3 -1.03 -13.13 -13.20
CA ALA A 3 -1.41 -11.74 -13.06
C ALA A 3 -1.01 -11.22 -11.67
N GLY A 4 -0.39 -10.05 -11.64
CA GLY A 4 0.05 -9.40 -10.41
C GLY A 4 -1.14 -8.87 -9.61
N LYS A 5 -1.67 -9.67 -8.70
CA LYS A 5 -2.84 -9.31 -7.88
C LYS A 5 -2.42 -8.54 -6.62
N ILE A 6 -3.15 -7.47 -6.29
CA ILE A 6 -3.10 -6.73 -5.03
C ILE A 6 -4.40 -7.03 -4.30
N ILE A 7 -4.31 -7.51 -3.06
CA ILE A 7 -5.45 -7.85 -2.22
C ILE A 7 -5.58 -6.77 -1.15
N ILE A 8 -6.81 -6.31 -0.89
CA ILE A 8 -7.10 -5.32 0.15
C ILE A 8 -8.09 -5.92 1.13
N VAL A 9 -7.69 -6.05 2.38
CA VAL A 9 -8.53 -6.52 3.49
C VAL A 9 -8.88 -5.34 4.38
N ASN A 10 -10.15 -5.00 4.45
CA ASN A 10 -10.62 -3.95 5.34
C ASN A 10 -11.01 -4.55 6.70
N ARG A 11 -10.20 -4.29 7.72
CA ARG A 11 -10.46 -4.68 9.13
C ARG A 11 -10.96 -3.52 9.98
N SER A 12 -11.23 -2.37 9.39
CA SER A 12 -11.87 -1.26 10.10
C SER A 12 -13.39 -1.45 10.15
N PRO A 13 -14.09 -0.76 11.07
CA PRO A 13 -15.54 -0.85 11.18
C PRO A 13 -16.29 -0.07 10.09
N ASN A 14 -15.60 0.67 9.22
CA ASN A 14 -16.20 1.56 8.22
C ASN A 14 -15.86 1.10 6.80
N THR A 15 -16.67 1.49 5.82
CA THR A 15 -16.36 1.25 4.41
C THR A 15 -15.08 1.99 4.02
N LEU A 16 -14.18 1.29 3.33
CA LEU A 16 -12.95 1.84 2.78
C LEU A 16 -13.14 2.08 1.28
N SER A 17 -12.80 3.27 0.80
CA SER A 17 -12.72 3.57 -0.63
C SER A 17 -11.26 3.45 -1.07
N VAL A 18 -11.04 2.72 -2.16
CA VAL A 18 -9.72 2.39 -2.69
C VAL A 18 -9.67 2.77 -4.17
N ALA A 19 -8.61 3.45 -4.59
CA ALA A 19 -8.22 3.56 -5.99
C ALA A 19 -6.77 3.10 -6.13
N ILE A 20 -6.41 2.52 -7.27
CA ILE A 20 -5.01 2.18 -7.58
C ILE A 20 -4.71 2.78 -8.94
N ASN A 21 -3.60 3.51 -9.06
CA ASN A 21 -3.28 4.22 -10.28
C ASN A 21 -2.90 3.22 -11.39
N ILE A 22 -3.78 3.06 -12.38
CA ILE A 22 -3.51 2.19 -13.50
C ILE A 22 -3.15 3.05 -14.70
N TRP A 23 -1.95 2.81 -15.24
CA TRP A 23 -1.51 3.36 -16.52
C TRP A 23 -1.25 2.19 -17.46
N SER A 24 -2.13 1.93 -18.42
CA SER A 24 -1.93 0.89 -19.42
C SER A 24 -1.80 1.49 -20.82
N SER A 25 -1.27 0.71 -21.77
CA SER A 25 -1.23 1.11 -23.18
C SER A 25 -2.62 1.41 -23.77
N ASN A 26 -3.68 0.89 -23.13
CA ASN A 26 -5.06 1.00 -23.59
C ASN A 26 -5.88 1.97 -22.73
N GLY A 27 -5.24 2.75 -21.85
CA GLY A 27 -5.88 3.74 -20.96
C GLY A 27 -5.59 3.53 -19.47
N GLY A 28 -6.12 4.42 -18.65
CA GLY A 28 -6.08 4.32 -17.18
C GLY A 28 -7.48 4.35 -16.58
N ASP A 29 -7.61 3.85 -15.37
CA ASP A 29 -8.86 3.90 -14.60
C ASP A 29 -8.64 4.76 -13.35
N PRO A 30 -9.27 5.96 -13.26
CA PRO A 30 -9.22 6.79 -12.06
C PRO A 30 -10.29 6.41 -11.03
N GLY A 31 -11.09 5.38 -11.28
CA GLY A 31 -12.20 4.96 -10.46
C GLY A 31 -11.78 4.48 -9.07
N THR A 32 -12.70 4.64 -8.12
CA THR A 32 -12.59 4.02 -6.80
C THR A 32 -13.55 2.85 -6.69
N PHE A 33 -13.18 1.85 -5.89
CA PHE A 33 -14.05 0.78 -5.46
C PHE A 33 -14.17 0.77 -3.94
N ALA A 34 -15.29 0.24 -3.44
CA ALA A 34 -15.56 0.16 -2.01
C ALA A 34 -15.21 -1.23 -1.47
N VAL A 35 -14.55 -1.27 -0.31
CA VAL A 35 -14.30 -2.48 0.48
C VAL A 35 -15.05 -2.35 1.80
N LEU A 36 -16.08 -3.18 1.98
CA LEU A 36 -16.92 -3.17 3.17
C LEU A 36 -16.14 -3.62 4.43
N PRO A 37 -16.61 -3.27 5.65
CA PRO A 37 -16.03 -3.77 6.89
C PRO A 37 -15.92 -5.30 6.92
N GLY A 38 -14.75 -5.82 7.27
CA GLY A 38 -14.47 -7.26 7.32
C GLY A 38 -14.36 -7.94 5.95
N ALA A 39 -14.57 -7.21 4.84
CA ALA A 39 -14.50 -7.75 3.50
C ALA A 39 -13.08 -7.70 2.94
N THR A 40 -12.85 -8.56 1.94
CA THR A 40 -11.68 -8.50 1.08
C THR A 40 -12.11 -7.97 -0.28
N GLY A 41 -11.51 -6.87 -0.70
CA GLY A 41 -11.52 -6.40 -2.08
C GLY A 41 -10.23 -6.84 -2.77
N ASP A 42 -10.25 -6.93 -4.09
CA ASP A 42 -9.03 -7.21 -4.82
C ASP A 42 -8.92 -6.41 -6.11
N SER A 43 -7.68 -6.29 -6.58
CA SER A 43 -7.36 -5.76 -7.89
C SER A 43 -7.59 -6.77 -9.01
N ALA A 44 -8.15 -7.96 -8.73
CA ALA A 44 -8.12 -9.07 -9.68
C ALA A 44 -8.93 -8.77 -10.95
N THR A 45 -9.78 -7.75 -10.93
CA THR A 45 -10.47 -7.20 -12.09
C THR A 45 -9.55 -6.50 -13.09
N TRP A 46 -8.29 -6.21 -12.75
CA TRP A 46 -7.34 -5.54 -13.65
C TRP A 46 -5.98 -6.26 -13.70
N SER A 47 -5.73 -6.91 -14.83
CA SER A 47 -4.57 -7.76 -15.11
C SER A 47 -3.36 -6.95 -15.61
N ARG A 48 -2.69 -6.22 -14.72
CA ARG A 48 -1.31 -5.76 -14.98
C ARG A 48 -0.28 -6.59 -14.21
N THR A 49 0.87 -6.76 -14.84
CA THR A 49 2.07 -7.43 -14.31
C THR A 49 3.27 -6.46 -14.32
N ASP A 50 3.04 -5.16 -14.11
CA ASP A 50 4.14 -4.20 -14.00
C ASP A 50 4.82 -4.35 -12.64
N GLU A 51 6.08 -4.77 -12.65
CA GLU A 51 6.88 -5.05 -11.47
C GLU A 51 7.34 -3.79 -10.73
N ARG A 52 7.20 -2.60 -11.33
CA ARG A 52 7.68 -1.33 -10.76
C ARG A 52 6.79 -0.76 -9.64
N GLY A 53 5.62 -1.37 -9.41
CA GLY A 53 4.67 -0.99 -8.37
C GLY A 53 3.68 0.11 -8.77
N TYR A 54 2.82 0.47 -7.83
CA TYR A 54 1.66 1.33 -8.00
C TYR A 54 1.50 2.27 -6.79
N VAL A 55 0.77 3.35 -7.01
CA VAL A 55 0.22 4.23 -5.98
C VAL A 55 -1.23 3.80 -5.73
N MET A 56 -1.47 3.31 -4.52
CA MET A 56 -2.80 3.03 -4.00
C MET A 56 -3.28 4.21 -3.16
N TYR A 57 -4.45 4.73 -3.48
CA TYR A 57 -5.13 5.76 -2.71
C TYR A 57 -6.18 5.13 -1.81
N LEU A 58 -6.10 5.43 -0.51
CA LEU A 58 -7.07 4.99 0.48
C LEU A 58 -7.86 6.18 1.00
N LYS A 59 -9.16 6.01 1.21
CA LYS A 59 -10.05 7.02 1.80
C LYS A 59 -11.07 6.40 2.75
N GLN A 60 -11.17 6.96 3.95
CA GLN A 60 -12.17 6.57 4.94
C GLN A 60 -12.43 7.70 5.94
N GLY A 61 -13.71 7.99 6.22
CA GLY A 61 -14.09 8.92 7.31
C GLY A 61 -13.58 10.35 7.15
N GLY A 62 -13.33 10.81 5.92
CA GLY A 62 -12.78 12.15 5.63
C GLY A 62 -11.25 12.20 5.61
N SER A 63 -10.55 11.15 6.05
CA SER A 63 -9.11 11.01 5.86
C SER A 63 -8.82 10.29 4.55
N GLU A 64 -7.73 10.68 3.90
CA GLU A 64 -7.27 10.09 2.65
C GLU A 64 -5.75 10.20 2.51
N ALA A 65 -5.11 9.17 1.95
CA ALA A 65 -3.66 9.12 1.80
C ALA A 65 -3.20 8.15 0.69
N PRO A 66 -2.13 8.48 -0.05
CA PRO A 66 -1.51 7.60 -1.03
C PRO A 66 -0.44 6.69 -0.39
N PHE A 67 -0.37 5.44 -0.86
CA PHE A 67 0.57 4.40 -0.43
C PHE A 67 1.24 3.76 -1.63
N TYR A 68 2.49 3.34 -1.50
CA TYR A 68 3.18 2.52 -2.51
C TYR A 68 2.87 1.04 -2.28
N VAL A 69 2.54 0.32 -3.35
CA VAL A 69 2.21 -1.11 -3.33
C VAL A 69 2.74 -1.81 -4.58
N VAL A 70 3.02 -3.10 -4.49
CA VAL A 70 3.55 -3.90 -5.61
C VAL A 70 2.63 -5.06 -6.00
N PRO A 71 2.73 -5.64 -7.20
CA PRO A 71 2.10 -6.92 -7.50
C PRO A 71 2.35 -7.98 -6.40
N GLY A 72 1.31 -8.70 -5.99
CA GLY A 72 1.39 -9.72 -4.94
C GLY A 72 1.20 -9.18 -3.51
N SER A 73 1.02 -7.87 -3.35
CA SER A 73 0.78 -7.25 -2.03
C SER A 73 -0.56 -7.69 -1.45
N THR A 74 -0.56 -8.03 -0.16
CA THR A 74 -1.78 -8.18 0.65
C THR A 74 -1.83 -7.05 1.67
N ILE A 75 -2.64 -6.05 1.35
CA ILE A 75 -2.84 -4.86 2.16
C ILE A 75 -3.91 -5.15 3.22
N THR A 76 -3.53 -5.09 4.48
CA THR A 76 -4.47 -5.08 5.61
C THR A 76 -4.63 -3.66 6.12
N PHE A 77 -5.84 -3.13 6.01
CA PHE A 77 -6.20 -1.79 6.48
C PHE A 77 -6.98 -1.89 7.79
N VAL A 78 -6.50 -1.18 8.83
CA VAL A 78 -7.23 -1.01 10.11
C VAL A 78 -7.58 0.47 10.33
N SER A 79 -6.65 1.37 10.02
CA SER A 79 -6.83 2.82 10.03
C SER A 79 -5.78 3.48 9.12
N MET A 80 -5.86 4.79 8.89
CA MET A 80 -4.84 5.51 8.09
C MET A 80 -3.43 5.44 8.68
N ASP A 81 -3.32 5.28 10.00
CA ASP A 81 -2.05 5.08 10.67
C ASP A 81 -1.63 3.59 10.70
N SER A 82 -2.54 2.67 10.41
CA SER A 82 -2.33 1.23 10.55
C SER A 82 -2.68 0.52 9.24
N VAL A 83 -1.77 0.66 8.27
CA VAL A 83 -1.78 -0.02 6.99
C VAL A 83 -0.60 -0.97 6.92
N VAL A 84 -0.85 -2.22 6.57
CA VAL A 84 0.15 -3.30 6.56
C VAL A 84 0.17 -3.95 5.19
N ASP A 85 1.34 -4.07 4.58
CA ASP A 85 1.57 -4.84 3.36
C ASP A 85 2.35 -6.12 3.71
N ASN A 86 1.74 -7.28 3.45
CA ASN A 86 2.38 -8.59 3.66
C ASN A 86 2.99 -8.79 5.06
N GLY A 87 2.39 -8.17 6.08
CA GLY A 87 2.85 -8.22 7.48
C GLY A 87 3.76 -7.06 7.90
N GLN A 88 4.24 -6.24 6.96
CA GLN A 88 5.05 -5.05 7.25
C GLN A 88 4.18 -3.79 7.24
N ARG A 89 4.28 -2.98 8.30
CA ARG A 89 3.60 -1.67 8.34
C ARG A 89 4.18 -0.75 7.27
N ILE A 90 3.31 -0.11 6.49
CA ILE A 90 3.67 0.88 5.48
C ILE A 90 3.13 2.25 5.88
N HIS A 91 3.80 3.29 5.39
CA HIS A 91 3.42 4.67 5.63
C HIS A 91 2.94 5.33 4.33
N PRO A 92 2.09 6.37 4.43
CA PRO A 92 1.77 7.21 3.28
C PRO A 92 3.03 7.72 2.59
N ILE A 93 2.99 7.84 1.27
CA ILE A 93 4.10 8.43 0.48
C ILE A 93 4.34 9.89 0.88
N THR A 94 3.32 10.55 1.42
CA THR A 94 3.38 11.92 1.94
C THR A 94 3.90 12.01 3.38
N ALA A 95 4.14 10.88 4.05
CA ALA A 95 4.72 10.89 5.38
C ALA A 95 6.15 11.45 5.33
N PRO A 96 6.59 12.18 6.38
CA PRO A 96 7.98 12.58 6.49
C PRO A 96 8.90 11.36 6.34
N LEU A 97 9.98 11.50 5.57
CA LEU A 97 11.00 10.46 5.51
C LEU A 97 11.48 10.17 6.94
N PRO A 98 11.62 8.90 7.35
CA PRO A 98 12.24 8.59 8.61
C PRO A 98 13.62 9.25 8.64
N SER A 99 13.91 9.97 9.72
CA SER A 99 15.24 10.54 9.95
C SER A 99 16.27 9.41 9.86
N LEU A 100 17.41 9.63 9.20
CA LEU A 100 18.53 8.70 9.02
C LEU A 100 19.25 8.33 10.34
N THR A 101 18.52 8.31 11.45
CA THR A 101 19.00 7.98 12.78
C THR A 101 18.69 6.51 13.08
N GLU A 102 19.14 5.61 12.20
CA GLU A 102 19.36 4.22 12.59
C GLU A 102 20.86 3.98 12.67
N GLU A 103 21.25 3.42 13.81
CA GLU A 103 22.59 3.35 14.37
C GLU A 103 23.61 2.77 13.39
N ARG A 104 24.59 3.59 13.00
CA ARG A 104 25.88 3.04 12.56
C ARG A 104 26.53 2.48 13.84
N PRO A 105 26.78 1.16 13.97
CA PRO A 105 27.57 0.68 15.09
C PRO A 105 28.94 1.38 15.02
N GLU A 106 29.26 2.09 16.09
CA GLU A 106 30.56 2.71 16.29
C GLU A 106 31.58 1.57 16.36
N VAL A 107 32.29 1.34 15.25
CA VAL A 107 33.42 0.41 15.23
C VAL A 107 34.53 1.11 16.01
N ASN A 108 34.64 0.79 17.29
CA ASN A 108 35.78 1.20 18.11
C ASN A 108 37.06 0.68 17.47
N PRO A 109 38.05 1.54 17.17
CA PRO A 109 39.33 1.07 16.67
C PRO A 109 40.00 0.20 17.74
N VAL A 110 40.38 -1.01 17.36
CA VAL A 110 41.21 -1.89 18.18
C VAL A 110 42.59 -1.25 18.26
N GLU A 111 42.92 -0.67 19.42
CA GLU A 111 44.28 -0.26 19.75
C GLU A 111 45.20 -1.50 19.71
N LYS A 112 46.33 -1.36 19.01
CA LYS A 112 47.42 -2.35 18.95
C LYS A 112 48.54 -1.98 19.89
#